data_AF-A0A644YTV4-F1
#
_entry.id   AF-A0A644YTV4-F1
#
_cell.length_a   1.000
_cell.length_b   1.000
_cell.length_c   1.000
_cell.angle_alpha   90.00
_cell.angle_beta   90.00
_cell.angle_gamma   90.00
#
_symmetry.space_group_name_H-M   'P 1'
#
loop_
_entity.id
_entity.type
_entity.pdbx_description
1 polymer ?
#
loop_
_entity_poly.entity_id
_entity_poly.type
_entity_poly.pdbx_seq_one_letter_code
_entity_poly.pdbx_strand_id
1 'polypeptide(L)'
;MQRAIEQAGIPTVIIAALPPVVRQTGTPRATAPRVPMGANAGQPHNIPMQTAIVKESLQFLHDCQTPGKILDLPYEYVAKV
;
A
#
# COMPACT_ATOMS: atom_id res chain seq x y z
N MET A 1 13.97 2.16 -6.52
CA MET A 1 13.75 3.36 -5.70
C MET A 1 13.64 3.03 -4.21
N GLN A 2 12.59 2.37 -3.71
CA GLN A 2 12.38 2.14 -2.26
C GLN A 2 13.58 1.57 -1.51
N ARG A 3 14.29 0.57 -2.06
CA ARG A 3 15.49 0.00 -1.42
C ARG A 3 16.58 1.04 -1.12
N ALA A 4 16.80 2.00 -2.03
CA ALA A 4 17.78 3.06 -1.82
C ALA A 4 17.33 4.05 -0.74
N ILE A 5 16.02 4.30 -0.62
CA ILE A 5 15.44 5.17 0.41
C ILE A 5 15.56 4.52 1.79
N GLU A 6 15.27 3.21 1.89
CA GLU A 6 15.44 2.49 3.17
C GLU A 6 16.91 2.36 3.58
N GLN A 7 17.84 2.24 2.62
CA GLN A 7 19.28 2.29 2.91
C GLN A 7 19.73 3.64 3.51
N ALA A 8 19.02 4.73 3.21
CA ALA A 8 19.25 6.04 3.82
C ALA A 8 18.57 6.21 5.20
N GLY A 9 17.96 5.14 5.74
CA GLY A 9 17.28 5.16 7.04
C GLY A 9 15.85 5.68 7.01
N ILE A 10 15.25 5.86 5.81
CA ILE A 10 13.86 6.33 5.66
C ILE A 10 12.98 5.12 5.34
N PRO A 11 12.09 4.68 6.23
CA PRO A 11 11.24 3.52 5.98
C PRO A 11 10.19 3.85 4.91
N THR A 12 9.84 2.88 4.06
CA THR A 12 8.86 3.08 2.99
C THR A 12 7.76 2.03 3.01
N VAL A 13 6.55 2.38 2.59
CA VAL A 13 5.45 1.43 2.31
C VAL A 13 4.79 1.85 0.99
N ILE A 14 4.45 0.88 0.14
CA ILE A 14 3.63 1.13 -1.05
C ILE A 14 2.20 0.65 -0.81
N ILE A 15 1.23 1.44 -1.24
CA ILE A 15 -0.18 1.04 -1.31
C ILE A 15 -0.40 0.52 -2.73
N ALA A 16 -0.48 -0.80 -2.90
CA ALA A 16 -0.43 -1.47 -4.19
C ALA A 16 -1.84 -1.82 -4.70
N ALA A 17 -2.20 -1.30 -5.87
CA ALA A 17 -3.35 -1.78 -6.64
C ALA A 17 -3.04 -3.09 -7.41
N LEU A 18 -1.75 -3.43 -7.59
CA LEU A 18 -1.29 -4.64 -8.27
C LEU A 18 -0.28 -5.41 -7.40
N PRO A 19 -0.75 -6.24 -6.45
CA PRO A 19 0.11 -7.06 -5.60
C PRO A 19 1.15 -7.92 -6.34
N PRO A 20 0.84 -8.53 -7.51
CA PRO A 20 1.83 -9.31 -8.25
C PRO A 20 3.03 -8.48 -8.72
N VAL A 21 2.81 -7.22 -9.11
CA VAL A 21 3.87 -6.34 -9.62
C VAL A 21 4.84 -5.94 -8.51
N VAL A 22 4.32 -5.53 -7.35
CA VAL A 22 5.18 -5.12 -6.21
C VAL A 22 5.94 -6.31 -5.60
N ARG A 23 5.38 -7.52 -5.71
CA ARG A 23 6.09 -8.76 -5.37
C ARG A 23 7.25 -9.01 -6.33
N GLN A 24 7.02 -8.91 -7.64
CA GLN A 24 8.03 -9.13 -8.67
C GLN A 24 9.18 -8.11 -8.58
N THR A 25 8.89 -6.85 -8.25
CA THR A 25 9.92 -5.79 -8.15
C THR A 25 10.73 -5.86 -6.84
N GLY A 26 10.31 -6.70 -5.89
CA GLY A 26 10.99 -6.87 -4.60
C GLY A 26 10.89 -5.63 -3.72
N THR A 27 9.68 -5.06 -3.62
CA THR A 27 9.39 -3.95 -2.70
C THR A 27 9.63 -4.39 -1.23
N PRO A 28 10.18 -3.51 -0.37
CA PRO A 28 10.44 -3.85 1.04
C PRO A 28 9.18 -4.23 1.83
N ARG A 29 8.05 -3.57 1.58
CA ARG A 29 6.76 -3.84 2.22
C ARG A 29 5.62 -3.17 1.45
N ALA A 30 4.45 -3.79 1.43
CA ALA A 30 3.27 -3.25 0.74
C ALA A 30 1.97 -3.49 1.51
N THR A 31 1.00 -2.61 1.35
CA THR A 31 -0.41 -2.87 1.63
C THR A 31 -1.19 -3.01 0.34
N ALA A 32 -2.29 -3.76 0.35
CA ALA A 32 -3.05 -4.09 -0.85
C ALA A 32 -4.57 -3.99 -0.59
N PRO A 33 -5.18 -2.81 -0.78
CA PRO A 33 -6.62 -2.69 -0.90
C PRO A 33 -7.09 -3.13 -2.30
N ARG A 34 -8.35 -3.58 -2.43
CA ARG A 34 -8.97 -3.97 -3.71
C ARG A 34 -9.50 -2.74 -4.45
N VAL A 35 -8.63 -2.04 -5.16
CA VAL A 35 -8.95 -0.76 -5.82
C VAL A 35 -8.35 -0.72 -7.23
N PRO A 36 -8.93 0.04 -8.17
CA PRO A 36 -8.35 0.22 -9.50
C PRO A 36 -7.04 1.01 -9.41
N MET A 37 -6.19 0.82 -10.41
CA MET A 37 -5.00 1.66 -10.59
C MET A 37 -5.40 3.13 -10.68
N GLY A 38 -4.69 3.99 -9.94
CA GLY A 38 -5.00 5.42 -9.83
C GLY A 38 -5.91 5.78 -8.66
N ALA A 39 -6.51 4.79 -7.99
CA ALA A 39 -7.31 4.97 -6.78
C ALA A 39 -6.72 4.20 -5.59
N ASN A 40 -5.38 4.14 -5.48
CA ASN A 40 -4.67 3.34 -4.48
C ASN A 40 -5.09 3.66 -3.04
N ALA A 41 -5.42 4.92 -2.76
CA ALA A 41 -5.90 5.34 -1.46
C ALA A 41 -7.41 5.06 -1.24
N GLY A 42 -8.16 4.57 -2.22
CA GLY A 42 -9.59 4.30 -2.09
C GLY A 42 -10.47 5.14 -3.03
N GLN A 43 -11.78 4.98 -2.88
CA GLN A 43 -12.80 5.63 -3.71
C GLN A 43 -12.69 7.17 -3.67
N PRO A 44 -12.86 7.87 -4.81
CA PRO A 44 -12.94 9.34 -4.84
C PRO A 44 -13.98 9.89 -3.85
N HIS A 45 -13.61 10.95 -3.13
CA HIS A 45 -14.45 11.62 -2.12
C HIS A 45 -14.91 10.77 -0.92
N ASN A 46 -14.46 9.51 -0.81
CA ASN A 46 -14.71 8.69 0.37
C ASN A 46 -13.60 8.92 1.41
N ILE A 47 -13.68 10.06 2.10
CA ILE A 47 -12.69 10.49 3.12
C ILE A 47 -12.46 9.41 4.20
N PRO A 48 -13.49 8.72 4.73
CA PRO A 48 -13.28 7.66 5.71
C PRO A 48 -12.41 6.52 5.17
N MET A 49 -12.73 5.97 4.00
CA MET A 49 -11.94 4.89 3.37
C MET A 49 -10.51 5.35 3.07
N GLN A 50 -10.36 6.56 2.52
CA GLN A 50 -9.05 7.12 2.19
C GLN A 50 -8.15 7.30 3.40
N THR A 51 -8.72 7.86 4.46
CA THR A 51 -8.01 8.03 5.73
C THR A 51 -7.63 6.69 6.34
N ALA A 52 -8.53 5.70 6.28
CA ALA A 52 -8.30 4.40 6.88
C ALA A 52 -7.20 3.61 6.15
N ILE A 53 -7.22 3.58 4.80
CA ILE A 53 -6.15 2.97 4.00
C ILE A 53 -4.78 3.58 4.33
N VAL A 54 -4.69 4.91 4.37
CA VAL A 54 -3.42 5.59 4.67
C VAL A 54 -2.95 5.27 6.09
N LYS A 55 -3.84 5.36 7.09
CA LYS A 55 -3.49 5.07 8.49
C LYS A 55 -3.03 3.63 8.69
N GLU A 56 -3.75 2.66 8.14
CA GLU A 56 -3.35 1.25 8.25
C GLU A 56 -2.05 0.95 7.51
N SER A 57 -1.80 1.62 6.39
CA SER A 57 -0.52 1.49 5.68
C SER A 57 0.65 2.08 6.48
N LEU A 58 0.45 3.19 7.17
CA LEU A 58 1.44 3.77 8.08
C LEU A 58 1.62 2.93 9.34
N GLN A 59 0.56 2.32 9.87
CA GLN A 59 0.67 1.38 10.98
C GLN A 59 1.48 0.15 10.55
N PHE A 60 1.21 -0.39 9.36
CA PHE A 60 1.99 -1.48 8.80
C PHE A 60 3.45 -1.09 8.52
N LEU A 61 3.74 0.15 8.10
CA LEU A 61 5.10 0.67 7.96
C LEU A 61 5.88 0.55 9.28
N HIS A 62 5.23 0.90 10.39
CA HIS A 62 5.78 0.86 11.74
C HIS A 62 5.93 -0.57 12.27
N ASP A 63 4.92 -1.43 12.10
CA ASP A 63 4.87 -2.75 12.74
C ASP A 63 5.56 -3.85 11.92
N CYS A 64 5.72 -3.67 10.61
CA CYS A 64 6.29 -4.70 9.74
C CYS A 64 7.79 -4.89 10.01
N GLN A 65 8.14 -6.02 10.63
CA GLN A 65 9.52 -6.42 10.91
C GLN A 65 10.14 -7.29 9.82
N THR A 66 9.34 -7.82 8.88
CA THR A 66 9.81 -8.76 7.86
C THR A 66 9.74 -8.13 6.45
N PRO A 67 10.86 -8.01 5.73
CA PRO A 67 10.86 -7.53 4.36
C PRO A 67 10.01 -8.41 3.41
N GLY A 68 9.49 -7.81 2.35
CA GLY A 68 8.71 -8.47 1.31
C GLY A 68 7.27 -8.82 1.71
N LYS A 69 6.82 -8.43 2.90
CA LYS A 69 5.44 -8.66 3.33
C LYS A 69 4.47 -7.77 2.56
N ILE A 70 3.35 -8.38 2.16
CA ILE A 70 2.20 -7.71 1.57
C ILE A 70 1.02 -7.95 2.53
N LEU A 71 0.44 -6.88 3.04
CA LEU A 71 -0.76 -6.92 3.90
C LEU A 71 -1.99 -6.59 3.06
N ASP A 72 -2.93 -7.54 2.96
CA ASP A 72 -4.22 -7.29 2.33
C ASP A 72 -5.09 -6.44 3.26
N LEU A 73 -5.63 -5.34 2.74
CA LEU A 73 -6.52 -4.46 3.50
C LEU A 73 -7.99 -4.75 3.17
N PRO A 74 -8.94 -4.58 4.10
CA PRO A 74 -10.35 -4.93 3.93
C PRO A 74 -11.15 -3.89 3.12
N TYR A 75 -10.49 -3.11 2.27
CA TYR A 75 -11.10 -2.02 1.51
C TYR A 75 -11.29 -2.40 0.05
N GLU A 76 -12.46 -2.09 -0.49
CA GLU A 76 -12.80 -2.38 -1.88
C GLU A 76 -13.49 -1.18 -2.55
N TYR A 77 -13.03 -0.85 -3.76
CA TYR A 77 -13.66 0.14 -4.63
C TYR A 77 -13.61 -0.37 -6.07
N VAL A 78 -14.78 -0.45 -6.70
CA VAL A 78 -14.94 -0.78 -8.11
C VAL A 78 -15.34 0.50 -8.85
N ALA A 79 -14.47 1.01 -9.72
CA ALA A 79 -14.79 2.16 -10.54
C ALA A 79 -15.88 1.80 -11.56
N LYS A 80 -16.83 2.72 -11.75
CA LYS A 80 -17.79 2.67 -12.85
C LYS A 80 -17.20 3.47 -14.00
N VAL A 81 -17.00 2.81 -15.13
CA VAL A 81 -16.59 3.42 -16.40
C VAL A 81 -17.81 3.98 -17.11
#